data_AF-A0A929U8R9-F1
#
_entry.id   AF-A0A929U8R9-F1
#
_cell.length_a   1.000
_cell.length_b   1.000
_cell.length_c   1.000
_cell.angle_alpha   90.00
_cell.angle_beta   90.00
_cell.angle_gamma   90.00
#
_symmetry.space_group_name_H-M   'P 1'
#
loop_
_entity.id
_entity.type
_entity.pdbx_description
1 polymer ?
#
loop_
_entity_poly.entity_id
_entity_poly.type
_entity_poly.pdbx_seq_one_letter_code
_entity_poly.pdbx_strand_id
1 'polypeptide(L)' 'MARVKGALNAKKKHNKVLKAAKGYRGARSKQYRYAKQSVM' A
#
# COMPACT_ATOMS: atom_id res chain seq x y z
N MET A 1 -30.18 -1.99 3.19
CA MET A 1 -28.98 -1.64 2.41
C MET A 1 -28.03 -2.83 2.38
N ALA A 2 -27.54 -3.24 1.21
CA ALA A 2 -26.57 -4.32 1.11
C ALA A 2 -25.15 -3.85 1.49
N ARG A 3 -24.44 -4.62 2.31
CA ARG A 3 -23.05 -4.32 2.71
C ARG A 3 -22.08 -4.76 1.60
N VAL A 4 -21.46 -3.80 0.92
CA VAL A 4 -20.41 -4.09 -0.09
C VAL A 4 -19.06 -4.29 0.61
N LYS A 5 -18.43 -5.46 0.42
CA LYS A 5 -17.12 -5.78 1.02
C LYS A 5 -15.98 -5.09 0.26
N GLY A 6 -15.22 -4.21 0.94
CA GLY A 6 -14.12 -3.43 0.35
C GLY A 6 -12.75 -4.13 0.24
N ALA A 7 -12.65 -5.41 0.56
CA ALA A 7 -11.37 -6.11 0.76
C ALA A 7 -10.45 -6.10 -0.49
N LEU A 8 -11.01 -6.30 -1.68
CA LEU A 8 -10.23 -6.35 -2.92
C LEU A 8 -9.62 -4.99 -3.27
N ASN A 9 -10.38 -3.92 -3.08
CA ASN A 9 -9.92 -2.56 -3.37
C ASN A 9 -8.82 -2.11 -2.40
N ALA A 10 -8.90 -2.53 -1.13
CA ALA A 10 -7.84 -2.27 -0.15
C ALA A 10 -6.50 -2.91 -0.56
N LYS A 11 -6.51 -4.18 -0.99
CA LYS A 11 -5.29 -4.88 -1.46
C LYS A 11 -4.69 -4.25 -2.72
N LYS A 12 -5.53 -3.82 -3.67
CA LYS A 12 -5.08 -3.08 -4.87
C LYS A 12 -4.37 -1.78 -4.51
N LYS A 13 -4.95 -0.96 -3.62
CA LYS A 13 -4.34 0.31 -3.15
C LYS A 13 -3.02 0.07 -2.43
N HIS A 14 -2.96 -0.96 -1.58
CA HIS A 14 -1.74 -1.34 -0.85
C HIS A 14 -0.58 -1.67 -1.80
N ASN A 15 -0.85 -2.50 -2.81
CA ASN A 15 0.16 -2.92 -3.78
C ASN A 15 0.63 -1.76 -4.69
N LYS A 16 -0.23 -0.79 -4.99
CA LYS A 16 0.15 0.41 -5.76
C LYS A 16 1.24 1.21 -5.03
N VAL A 17 1.06 1.44 -3.73
CA VAL A 17 2.04 2.17 -2.90
C VAL A 17 3.35 1.40 -2.78
N LEU A 18 3.29 0.09 -2.52
CA LEU A 18 4.50 -0.73 -2.44
C LEU A 18 5.26 -0.82 -3.77
N LYS A 19 4.55 -0.81 -4.90
CA LYS A 19 5.17 -0.78 -6.23
C LYS A 19 5.92 0.53 -6.47
N ALA A 20 5.34 1.66 -6.05
CA ALA A 20 5.99 2.97 -6.13
C ALA A 20 7.18 3.08 -5.17
N ALA A 21 7.14 2.40 -4.03
CA ALA A 21 8.19 2.42 -3.01
C ALA A 21 9.38 1.46 -3.29
N LYS A 22 9.41 0.79 -4.45
CA LYS A 22 10.54 -0.07 -4.81
C LYS A 22 11.82 0.77 -4.94
N GLY A 23 12.92 0.26 -4.41
CA GLY A 23 14.22 0.96 -4.37
C GLY A 23 14.51 1.67 -3.06
N TYR A 24 13.51 1.92 -2.19
CA TYR A 24 13.79 2.46 -0.86
C TYR A 24 14.42 1.42 0.07
N ARG A 25 15.35 1.87 0.91
CA ARG A 25 16.11 1.03 1.84
C ARG A 25 15.23 0.54 3.01
N GLY A 26 15.37 -0.72 3.36
CA GLY A 26 14.79 -1.31 4.58
C GLY A 26 13.26 -1.35 4.59
N ALA A 27 12.65 -0.95 5.70
CA ALA A 27 11.19 -1.02 5.90
C ALA A 27 10.38 -0.16 4.92
N ARG A 28 11.01 0.86 4.31
CA ARG A 28 10.36 1.81 3.39
C ARG A 28 9.91 1.18 2.07
N SER A 29 10.43 0.01 1.69
CA SER A 29 9.98 -0.74 0.50
C SER A 29 9.15 -1.99 0.84
N LYS A 30 9.07 -2.37 2.13
CA LYS A 30 8.41 -3.62 2.58
C LYS A 30 7.11 -3.40 3.34
N GLN A 31 7.03 -2.36 4.17
CA GLN A 31 5.88 -2.11 5.03
C GLN A 31 5.07 -0.93 4.50
N TYR A 32 3.76 -1.13 4.32
CA TYR A 32 2.89 -0.11 3.71
C TYR A 32 2.83 1.21 4.45
N ARG A 33 2.84 1.22 5.79
CA ARG A 33 2.80 2.48 6.56
C ARG A 33 4.01 3.35 6.24
N TYR A 34 5.20 2.76 6.28
CA TYR A 34 6.45 3.46 5.97
C TYR A 34 6.59 3.78 4.48
N ALA A 35 6.20 2.84 3.60
CA ALA A 35 6.19 3.07 2.16
C ALA A 35 5.27 4.23 1.78
N LYS A 36 4.07 4.31 2.39
CA LYS A 36 3.12 5.40 2.15
C LYS A 36 3.70 6.75 2.57
N GLN A 37 4.38 6.82 3.71
CA GLN A 37 5.04 8.04 4.19
C GLN A 37 6.32 8.39 3.42
N SER A 38 6.90 7.45 2.68
CA SER A 38 8.11 7.70 1.89
C SER A 38 7.81 8.09 0.44
N VAL A 39 6.61 7.75 -0.06
CA VAL A 39 6.15 8.04 -1.43
C VAL A 39 5.29 9.31 -1.50
N MET A 40 4.62 9.64 -0.39
CA MET A 40 3.83 10.87 -0.21
C MET A 40 4.67 11.87 0.57
#